data_AF-A0A961D320-F1
#
_entry.id   AF-A0A961D320-F1
#
_cell.length_a   1.000
_cell.length_b   1.000
_cell.length_c   1.000
_cell.angle_alpha   90.00
_cell.angle_beta   90.00
_cell.angle_gamma   90.00
#
_symmetry.space_group_name_H-M   'P 1'
#
loop_
_entity.id
_entity.type
_entity.pdbx_description
1 polymer ?
#
loop_
_entity_poly.entity_id
_entity_poly.type
_entity_poly.pdbx_seq_one_letter_code
_entity_poly.pdbx_strand_id
1 'polypeptide(L)'
;LYVANHTEAKAKAEAGTLGSDLLSLQYESLHADVESGRREMYTFLGLDPDLAAPVSTESKTEAGFGDRAEDPNDFYRAGKVRGFEKYFTDDVKRWYKEEAGEALIVAGYEIDLNW
;
A
#
# COMPACT_ATOMS: atom_id res chain seq x y z
N LEU A 1 -2.37 -9.73 15.92
CA LEU A 1 -3.16 -8.63 16.54
C LEU A 1 -3.51 -7.54 15.51
N TYR A 2 -2.56 -6.90 14.82
CA TYR A 2 -2.86 -5.83 13.84
C TYR A 2 -3.63 -6.32 12.60
N VAL A 3 -3.20 -7.42 11.97
CA VAL A 3 -3.87 -7.99 10.78
C VAL A 3 -5.31 -8.40 11.10
N ALA A 4 -5.53 -9.06 12.25
CA ALA A 4 -6.86 -9.44 12.70
C ALA A 4 -7.80 -8.24 12.87
N ASN A 5 -7.31 -7.12 13.44
CA ASN A 5 -8.10 -5.90 13.60
C ASN A 5 -8.42 -5.23 12.26
N HIS A 6 -7.47 -5.22 11.31
CA HIS A 6 -7.71 -4.67 9.96
C HIS A 6 -8.74 -5.50 9.18
N THR A 7 -8.59 -6.84 9.18
CA THR A 7 -9.53 -7.75 8.52
C THR A 7 -10.93 -7.64 9.13
N GLU A 8 -11.02 -7.53 10.46
CA GLU A 8 -12.31 -7.34 11.15
C GLU A 8 -12.96 -5.99 10.82
N ALA A 9 -12.19 -4.89 10.82
CA ALA A 9 -12.70 -3.58 10.46
C ALA A 9 -13.18 -3.54 9.00
N LYS A 10 -12.44 -4.15 8.08
CA LYS A 10 -12.81 -4.28 6.67
C LYS A 10 -14.10 -5.11 6.52
N ALA A 11 -14.19 -6.26 7.17
CA ALA A 11 -15.40 -7.09 7.15
C ALA A 11 -16.63 -6.36 7.74
N LYS A 12 -16.44 -5.59 8.82
CA LYS A 12 -17.52 -4.78 9.41
C LYS A 12 -17.93 -3.63 8.50
N ALA A 13 -17.00 -3.00 7.79
CA ALA A 13 -17.29 -1.96 6.81
C ALA A 13 -18.08 -2.54 5.62
N GLU A 14 -17.63 -3.65 5.05
CA GLU A 14 -18.31 -4.37 3.96
C GLU A 14 -19.72 -4.83 4.37
N ALA A 15 -19.89 -5.24 5.63
CA ALA A 15 -21.20 -5.60 6.19
C ALA A 15 -22.06 -4.39 6.63
N GLY A 16 -21.57 -3.16 6.53
CA GLY A 16 -22.27 -1.95 6.98
C GLY A 16 -22.46 -1.84 8.50
N THR A 17 -21.67 -2.55 9.29
CA THR A 17 -21.79 -2.66 10.76
C THR A 17 -20.71 -1.91 11.54
N LEU A 18 -19.75 -1.29 10.85
CA LEU A 18 -18.65 -0.55 11.49
C LEU A 18 -19.13 0.74 12.22
N GLY A 19 -20.33 1.24 11.89
CA GLY A 19 -20.88 2.49 12.43
C GLY A 19 -20.17 3.75 11.93
N SER A 20 -19.28 3.60 10.94
CA SER A 20 -18.57 4.67 10.24
C SER A 20 -18.18 4.19 8.83
N ASP A 21 -17.95 5.14 7.94
CA ASP A 21 -17.42 4.84 6.60
C ASP A 21 -15.91 4.57 6.68
N LEU A 22 -15.46 3.54 5.97
CA LEU A 22 -14.05 3.15 5.91
C LEU A 22 -13.63 3.00 4.45
N LEU A 23 -12.60 3.75 4.06
CA LEU A 23 -11.88 3.52 2.81
C LEU A 23 -10.59 2.76 3.11
N SER A 24 -10.46 1.56 2.57
CA SER A 24 -9.25 0.74 2.69
C SER A 24 -8.42 0.86 1.42
N LEU A 25 -7.17 1.30 1.55
CA LEU A 25 -6.24 1.48 0.44
C LEU A 25 -4.98 0.63 0.66
N GLN A 26 -4.45 0.08 -0.42
CA GLN A 26 -3.18 -0.65 -0.42
C GLN A 26 -2.12 0.20 -1.12
N TYR A 27 -0.94 0.30 -0.49
CA TYR A 27 0.16 1.11 -1.01
C TYR A 27 0.57 0.68 -2.42
N GLU A 28 0.65 -0.63 -2.66
CA GLU A 28 1.04 -1.21 -3.95
C GLU A 28 0.04 -0.87 -5.06
N SER A 29 -1.26 -0.98 -4.77
CA SER A 29 -2.32 -0.61 -5.71
C SER A 29 -2.34 0.88 -5.99
N LEU A 30 -2.17 1.71 -4.96
CA LEU A 30 -2.07 3.16 -5.11
C LEU A 30 -0.82 3.55 -5.91
N HIS A 31 0.29 2.85 -5.73
CA HIS A 31 1.51 3.08 -6.48
C HIS A 31 1.36 2.73 -7.96
N ALA A 32 0.61 1.66 -8.28
CA ALA A 32 0.34 1.23 -9.65
C ALA A 32 -0.59 2.18 -10.42
N ASP A 33 -1.56 2.81 -9.74
CA ASP A 33 -2.49 3.79 -10.33
C ASP A 33 -2.86 4.89 -9.31
N VAL A 34 -1.95 5.87 -9.19
CA VAL A 34 -2.10 6.97 -8.23
C VAL A 34 -3.33 7.81 -8.53
N GLU A 35 -3.64 8.04 -9.81
CA GLU A 35 -4.77 8.90 -10.19
C GLU A 35 -6.10 8.26 -9.81
N SER A 36 -6.28 6.97 -10.07
CA SER A 36 -7.50 6.26 -9.64
C SER A 36 -7.65 6.29 -8.11
N GLY A 37 -6.59 5.95 -7.37
CA GLY A 37 -6.64 5.96 -5.91
C GLY A 37 -6.86 7.36 -5.32
N ARG A 38 -6.26 8.41 -5.90
CA ARG A 38 -6.51 9.80 -5.53
C ARG A 38 -7.97 10.19 -5.73
N ARG A 39 -8.58 9.84 -6.87
CA ARG A 39 -9.99 10.12 -7.15
C ARG A 39 -10.92 9.42 -6.16
N GLU A 40 -10.62 8.16 -5.83
CA GLU A 40 -11.37 7.38 -4.84
C GLU A 40 -11.34 8.05 -3.47
N MET A 41 -10.17 8.51 -3.01
CA MET A 41 -10.02 9.24 -1.74
C MET A 41 -10.86 10.52 -1.70
N TYR A 42 -10.82 11.34 -2.76
CA TYR A 42 -11.62 12.57 -2.80
C TYR A 42 -13.11 12.27 -2.81
N THR A 43 -13.54 11.31 -3.61
CA THR A 43 -14.94 10.89 -3.69
C THR A 43 -15.44 10.37 -2.33
N PHE A 44 -14.63 9.57 -1.64
CA PHE A 44 -14.93 9.09 -0.29
C PHE A 44 -15.12 10.23 0.72
N LEU A 45 -14.35 11.31 0.60
CA LEU A 45 -14.49 12.50 1.43
C LEU A 45 -15.64 13.43 1.00
N GLY A 46 -16.41 13.07 -0.03
CA GLY A 46 -17.47 13.90 -0.60
C GLY A 46 -16.93 15.13 -1.37
N LEU A 47 -15.69 15.06 -1.84
CA LEU A 47 -15.02 16.13 -2.58
C LEU A 47 -15.04 15.85 -4.09
N ASP A 48 -14.98 16.91 -4.90
CA ASP A 48 -14.81 16.81 -6.36
C ASP A 48 -13.32 16.60 -6.70
N PRO A 49 -12.94 15.43 -7.25
CA PRO A 49 -11.54 15.14 -7.57
C PRO A 49 -10.97 16.01 -8.70
N ASP A 50 -11.81 16.56 -9.58
CA ASP A 50 -11.35 17.35 -10.73
C ASP A 50 -10.86 18.75 -10.30
N LEU A 51 -11.16 19.17 -9.06
CA LEU A 51 -10.64 20.40 -8.46
C LEU A 51 -9.24 20.24 -7.84
N ALA A 52 -8.77 19.01 -7.67
CA ALA A 52 -7.49 18.74 -7.03
C ALA A 52 -6.32 18.96 -7.99
N ALA A 53 -5.26 19.61 -7.50
CA ALA A 53 -4.01 19.77 -8.24
C ALA A 53 -3.46 18.42 -8.70
N PRO A 54 -2.86 18.34 -9.91
CA PRO A 54 -2.33 17.09 -10.44
C PRO A 54 -1.23 16.52 -9.54
N VAL A 55 -1.03 15.20 -9.61
CA VAL A 55 0.12 14.58 -8.93
C VAL A 55 1.42 15.11 -9.51
N SER A 56 2.44 15.28 -8.66
CA SER A 56 3.74 15.77 -9.11
C SER A 56 4.89 15.33 -8.20
N THR A 57 6.09 15.31 -8.79
CA THR A 57 7.35 15.16 -8.07
C THR A 57 7.63 16.32 -7.10
N GLU A 58 7.15 17.53 -7.40
CA GLU A 58 7.32 18.72 -6.53
C GLU A 58 6.55 18.56 -5.22
N SER A 59 5.27 18.18 -5.30
CA SER A 59 4.41 17.92 -4.14
C SER A 59 4.63 16.55 -3.49
N LYS A 60 5.54 15.72 -4.01
CA LYS A 60 5.83 14.35 -3.54
C LYS A 60 4.60 13.44 -3.55
N THR A 61 3.68 13.67 -4.48
CA THR A 61 2.45 12.88 -4.65
C THR A 61 2.52 11.91 -5.82
N GLU A 62 3.52 12.07 -6.69
CA GLU A 62 3.82 11.10 -7.74
C GLU A 62 4.45 9.82 -7.17
N ALA A 63 3.98 8.66 -7.63
CA ALA A 63 4.51 7.36 -7.22
C ALA A 63 6.02 7.28 -7.46
N GLY A 64 6.77 6.76 -6.48
CA GLY A 64 8.23 6.69 -6.58
C GLY A 64 8.97 8.02 -6.46
N PHE A 65 8.25 9.14 -6.30
CA PHE A 65 8.82 10.50 -6.30
C PHE A 65 9.57 10.83 -7.60
N GLY A 66 9.08 10.30 -8.73
CA GLY A 66 9.68 10.44 -10.06
C GLY A 66 10.90 9.52 -10.29
N ASP A 67 11.76 9.91 -11.24
CA ASP A 67 12.96 9.14 -11.63
C ASP A 67 14.18 9.33 -10.69
N ARG A 68 13.91 9.70 -9.44
CA ARG A 68 14.97 10.01 -8.47
C ARG A 68 15.77 8.75 -8.11
N ALA A 69 17.09 8.90 -8.01
CA ALA A 69 17.96 7.88 -7.43
C ALA A 69 17.70 7.67 -5.93
N GLU A 70 17.81 6.43 -5.47
CA GLU A 70 17.61 6.09 -4.06
C GLU A 70 18.66 6.75 -3.17
N ASP A 71 18.22 7.38 -2.08
CA ASP A 71 19.08 7.97 -1.06
C ASP A 71 18.75 7.39 0.33
N PRO A 72 19.60 6.52 0.90
CA PRO A 72 19.38 5.89 2.19
C PRO A 72 19.17 6.85 3.36
N ASN A 73 19.63 8.10 3.26
CA ASN A 73 19.54 9.09 4.33
C ASN A 73 18.37 10.05 4.16
N ASP A 74 17.59 9.92 3.08
CA ASP A 74 16.42 10.75 2.85
C ASP A 74 15.14 10.08 3.37
N PHE A 75 14.23 10.90 3.89
CA PHE A 75 12.86 10.48 4.20
C PHE A 75 12.16 9.88 2.97
N TYR A 76 12.34 10.50 1.80
CA TYR A 76 11.85 10.00 0.51
C TYR A 76 12.86 9.05 -0.14
N ARG A 77 13.32 8.05 0.62
CA ARG A 77 14.44 7.16 0.27
C ARG A 77 14.34 6.57 -1.13
N ALA A 78 13.24 5.87 -1.42
CA ALA A 78 13.06 5.13 -2.67
C ALA A 78 11.65 5.25 -3.24
N GLY A 79 10.62 5.12 -2.40
CA GLY A 79 9.22 5.12 -2.87
C GLY A 79 8.89 3.97 -3.82
N LYS A 80 9.60 2.83 -3.76
CA LYS A 80 9.43 1.71 -4.69
C LYS A 80 8.72 0.52 -4.06
N VAL A 81 7.74 -0.01 -4.78
CA VAL A 81 7.12 -1.32 -4.49
C VAL A 81 8.19 -2.42 -4.59
N ARG A 82 8.12 -3.41 -3.70
CA ARG A 82 9.08 -4.54 -3.60
C ARG A 82 10.56 -4.14 -3.43
N GLY A 83 10.84 -2.90 -3.02
CA GLY A 83 12.22 -2.43 -2.80
C GLY A 83 13.00 -3.18 -1.69
N PHE A 84 12.33 -4.02 -0.91
CA PHE A 84 12.94 -4.86 0.12
C PHE A 84 13.64 -6.10 -0.46
N GLU A 85 13.23 -6.59 -1.63
CA GLU A 85 13.66 -7.89 -2.16
C GLU A 85 15.16 -7.95 -2.45
N LYS A 86 15.75 -6.83 -2.84
CA LYS A 86 17.20 -6.72 -3.05
C LYS A 86 18.02 -7.00 -1.78
N TYR A 87 17.40 -6.99 -0.61
CA TYR A 87 18.02 -7.30 0.68
C TYR A 87 17.71 -8.72 1.17
N PHE A 88 16.84 -9.46 0.48
CA PHE A 88 16.43 -10.80 0.88
C PHE A 88 17.35 -11.86 0.27
N THR A 89 18.21 -12.44 1.09
CA THR A 89 18.93 -13.67 0.74
C THR A 89 17.99 -14.87 0.77
N ASP A 90 18.39 -16.00 0.17
CA ASP A 90 17.57 -17.21 0.16
C ASP A 90 17.23 -17.72 1.57
N ASP A 91 18.18 -17.59 2.51
CA ASP A 91 17.94 -17.95 3.91
C ASP A 91 16.92 -17.02 4.57
N VAL A 92 16.99 -15.71 4.31
CA VAL A 92 16.00 -14.73 4.82
C VAL A 92 14.63 -15.02 4.21
N LYS A 93 14.56 -15.30 2.90
CA LYS A 93 13.30 -15.68 2.23
C LYS A 93 12.68 -16.91 2.88
N ARG A 94 13.48 -17.96 3.13
CA ARG A 94 13.01 -19.19 3.79
C ARG A 94 12.40 -18.86 5.15
N TRP A 95 13.14 -18.17 6.00
CA TRP A 95 12.66 -17.80 7.34
C TRP A 95 11.39 -16.95 7.29
N TYR A 96 11.33 -15.98 6.36
CA TYR A 96 10.16 -15.11 6.22
C TYR A 96 8.91 -15.88 5.78
N LYS A 97 9.08 -16.86 4.88
CA LYS A 97 7.99 -17.74 4.45
C LYS A 97 7.50 -18.63 5.59
N GLU A 98 8.43 -19.19 6.37
CA GLU A 98 8.11 -20.03 7.54
C GLU A 98 7.33 -19.26 8.61
N GLU A 99 7.74 -18.03 8.93
CA GLU A 99 7.17 -17.27 10.05
C GLU A 99 5.97 -16.39 9.66
N ALA A 100 5.93 -15.86 8.44
CA ALA A 100 4.97 -14.84 8.04
C ALA A 100 4.29 -15.10 6.69
N GLY A 101 4.65 -16.17 5.97
CA GLY A 101 4.17 -16.43 4.61
C GLY A 101 2.65 -16.51 4.52
N GLU A 102 2.01 -17.26 5.42
CA GLU A 102 0.54 -17.35 5.45
C GLU A 102 -0.13 -15.99 5.72
N ALA A 103 0.46 -15.19 6.62
CA ALA A 103 -0.06 -13.87 6.95
C ALA A 103 0.06 -12.89 5.76
N LEU A 104 1.14 -12.98 4.97
CA LEU A 104 1.31 -12.19 3.75
C LEU A 104 0.25 -12.55 2.69
N ILE A 105 -0.06 -13.84 2.55
CA ILE A 105 -1.11 -14.31 1.62
C ILE A 105 -2.48 -13.80 2.06
N VAL A 106 -2.82 -13.95 3.35
CA VAL A 106 -4.09 -13.46 3.91
C VAL A 106 -4.22 -11.95 3.76
N ALA A 107 -3.12 -11.21 3.91
CA ALA A 107 -3.10 -9.76 3.73
C ALA A 107 -3.05 -9.33 2.25
N GLY A 108 -2.94 -10.26 1.30
CA GLY A 108 -2.90 -9.97 -0.14
C GLY A 108 -1.59 -9.36 -0.64
N TYR A 109 -0.50 -9.47 0.13
CA TYR A 109 0.84 -9.06 -0.32
C TYR A 109 1.50 -10.11 -1.21
N GLU A 110 1.14 -11.39 -1.04
CA GLU A 110 1.63 -12.50 -1.84
C GLU A 110 0.47 -13.41 -2.28
N ILE A 111 0.64 -14.10 -3.40
CA ILE A 111 -0.38 -15.03 -3.92
C ILE A 111 -0.21 -16.41 -3.27
N ASP A 112 1.04 -16.82 -3.08
CA ASP A 112 1.43 -18.12 -2.51
C ASP A 112 2.81 -18.01 -1.84
N LEU A 113 3.42 -19.15 -1.51
CA LEU A 113 4.77 -19.21 -0.91
C LEU A 113 5.89 -19.32 -1.95
N ASN A 114 5.64 -19.09 -3.24
CA ASN A 114 6.59 -19.31 -4.34
C ASN A 114 7.34 -18.05 -4.81
N TRP A 115 7.29 -16.96 -4.05
CA TRP A 115 7.98 -15.70 -4.34
C TRP A 115 9.48 -15.67 -3.99
#